data_AF-A0A351SE07-F1
#
_entry.id   AF-A0A351SE07-F1
#
_cell.length_a   1.000
_cell.length_b   1.000
_cell.length_c   1.000
_cell.angle_alpha   90.00
_cell.angle_beta   90.00
_cell.angle_gamma   90.00
#
_symmetry.space_group_name_H-M   'P 1'
#
loop_
_entity.id
_entity.type
_entity.pdbx_description
1 polymer ?
#
loop_
_entity_poly.entity_id
_entity_poly.type
_entity_poly.pdbx_seq_one_letter_code
_entity_poly.pdbx_strand_id
1 'polypeptide(L)'
;MQRILFCPGYRMIAYDWSSGRFSQAIAFEPTEEGFRHFERYLKRSPQQPVNLLIDLIEEEFNLETVPHARGKDLRAILDRTLKRYFRTSELCRIAPQGREKFGRKDFKVLASGLANTTILKKWLAIIESARTPVKGVLSLPILGEKLLPAIKQHKNRVLMISQQAPSTLRQSFYDNGHIKMSRLAHHKLTGVDDAALISRDIINTIRYLRSKRLLKRNETVHVY
;
A
#
# COMPACT_ATOMS: atom_id res chain seq x y z
N MET A 1 -13.76 -9.15 18.41
CA MET A 1 -12.30 -9.03 18.31
C MET A 1 -11.89 -9.21 16.85
N GLN A 2 -11.13 -8.27 16.28
CA GLN A 2 -10.62 -8.36 14.90
C GLN A 2 -9.13 -8.70 14.92
N ARG A 3 -8.68 -9.55 14.00
CA ARG A 3 -7.26 -9.87 13.82
C ARG A 3 -6.72 -9.18 12.59
N ILE A 4 -5.59 -8.50 12.75
CA ILE A 4 -4.87 -7.83 11.66
C ILE A 4 -3.49 -8.49 11.58
N LEU A 5 -3.19 -9.06 10.42
CA LEU A 5 -1.86 -9.52 10.07
C LEU A 5 -1.18 -8.39 9.31
N PHE A 6 -0.07 -7.88 9.81
CA PHE A 6 0.66 -6.77 9.22
C PHE A 6 2.04 -7.21 8.74
N CYS A 7 2.36 -6.92 7.48
CA CYS A 7 3.63 -7.25 6.86
C CYS A 7 4.38 -5.98 6.42
N PRO A 8 5.22 -5.39 7.30
CA PRO A 8 6.02 -4.18 7.01
C PRO A 8 7.34 -4.50 6.28
N GLY A 9 7.29 -5.41 5.31
CA GLY A 9 8.47 -5.93 4.63
C GLY A 9 8.57 -7.44 4.79
N TYR A 10 9.49 -7.92 5.61
CA TYR A 10 9.87 -9.35 5.63
C TYR A 10 9.18 -10.21 6.68
N ARG A 11 8.82 -9.63 7.84
CA ARG A 11 8.19 -10.34 8.96
C ARG A 11 6.68 -10.17 8.97
N MET A 12 5.99 -11.04 9.69
CA MET A 12 4.55 -10.93 9.94
C MET A 12 4.32 -10.49 11.39
N ILE A 13 3.42 -9.53 11.61
CA ILE A 13 3.02 -9.10 12.95
C ILE A 13 1.51 -9.29 13.08
N ALA A 14 1.07 -10.10 14.04
CA ALA A 14 -0.35 -10.25 14.33
C ALA A 14 -0.77 -9.30 15.44
N TYR A 15 -1.81 -8.54 15.18
CA TYR A 15 -2.46 -7.64 16.12
C TYR A 15 -3.87 -8.11 16.45
N ASP A 16 -4.19 -8.12 17.74
CA ASP A 16 -5.56 -8.25 18.21
C ASP A 16 -6.16 -6.86 18.47
N TRP A 17 -7.24 -6.57 17.76
CA TRP A 17 -7.99 -5.33 17.89
C TRP A 17 -9.32 -5.59 18.59
N SER A 18 -9.53 -4.90 19.70
CA SER A 18 -10.80 -4.91 20.43
C SER A 18 -11.08 -3.51 20.98
N SER A 19 -12.33 -3.07 20.83
CA SER A 19 -12.84 -1.83 21.45
C SER A 19 -11.95 -0.59 21.25
N GLY A 20 -11.41 -0.40 20.04
CA GLY A 20 -10.59 0.78 19.72
C GLY A 20 -9.12 0.69 20.14
N ARG A 21 -8.66 -0.46 20.65
CA ARG A 21 -7.30 -0.65 21.14
C ARG A 21 -6.66 -1.92 20.57
N PHE A 22 -5.35 -1.84 20.37
CA PHE A 22 -4.51 -3.00 20.14
C PHE A 22 -4.12 -3.59 21.49
N SER A 23 -4.50 -4.83 21.75
CA SER A 23 -4.26 -5.48 23.04
C SER A 23 -2.99 -6.35 23.05
N GLN A 24 -2.63 -6.94 21.91
CA GLN A 24 -1.47 -7.82 21.77
C GLN A 24 -0.86 -7.67 20.37
N ALA A 25 0.48 -7.72 20.31
CA ALA A 25 1.25 -7.77 19.07
C ALA A 25 2.24 -8.93 19.16
N ILE A 26 2.18 -9.89 18.23
CA ILE A 26 3.11 -11.02 18.14
C ILE A 26 3.83 -10.93 16.79
N ALA A 27 5.16 -10.86 16.81
CA ALA A 27 5.99 -10.89 15.62
C ALA A 27 6.43 -12.32 15.28
N PHE A 28 6.43 -12.63 13.99
CA PHE A 28 6.87 -13.90 13.41
C PHE A 28 7.95 -13.59 12.37
N GLU A 29 9.17 -14.05 12.63
CA GLU A 29 10.29 -13.89 11.72
C GLU A 29 10.19 -14.88 10.55
N PRO A 30 10.75 -14.58 9.36
CA PRO A 30 10.69 -15.44 8.18
C PRO A 30 11.69 -16.62 8.25
N THR A 31 11.74 -17.29 9.40
CA THR A 31 12.52 -18.49 9.68
C THR A 31 11.60 -19.70 9.81
N GLU A 32 12.12 -20.93 9.72
CA GLU A 32 11.31 -22.14 9.91
C GLU A 32 10.57 -22.15 11.25
N GLU A 33 11.24 -21.71 12.32
CA GLU A 33 10.63 -21.59 13.63
C GLU A 33 9.53 -20.51 13.65
N GLY A 34 9.78 -19.34 13.07
CA GLY A 34 8.79 -18.27 12.99
C GLY A 34 7.56 -18.68 12.17
N PHE A 35 7.75 -19.42 11.07
CA PHE A 35 6.65 -20.00 10.30
C PHE A 35 5.84 -21.03 11.10
N ARG A 36 6.50 -21.97 11.82
CA ARG A 36 5.80 -22.91 12.71
C ARG A 36 5.04 -22.19 13.83
N HIS A 37 5.63 -21.13 14.38
CA HIS A 37 4.99 -20.32 15.41
C HIS A 37 3.74 -19.61 14.85
N PHE A 38 3.84 -19.03 13.66
CA PHE A 38 2.73 -18.39 12.97
C PHE A 38 1.60 -19.36 12.65
N GLU A 39 1.92 -20.56 12.14
CA GLU A 39 0.94 -21.61 11.90
C GLU A 39 0.19 -21.98 13.18
N ARG A 40 0.93 -22.20 14.28
CA ARG A 40 0.33 -22.48 15.61
C ARG A 40 -0.56 -21.34 16.07
N TYR A 41 -0.17 -20.08 15.84
CA TYR A 41 -0.99 -18.91 16.16
C TYR A 41 -2.33 -18.93 15.41
N LEU A 42 -2.32 -19.20 14.10
CA LEU A 42 -3.55 -19.26 13.30
C LEU A 42 -4.48 -20.40 13.73
N LYS A 43 -3.90 -21.59 14.01
CA LYS A 43 -4.65 -22.79 14.45
C LYS A 43 -5.36 -22.64 15.79
N ARG A 44 -5.02 -21.65 16.62
CA ARG A 44 -5.75 -21.37 17.88
C ARG A 44 -7.19 -20.89 17.63
N SER A 45 -7.44 -20.22 16.50
CA SER A 45 -8.74 -19.67 16.13
C SER A 45 -8.96 -19.76 14.62
N PRO A 46 -9.12 -20.96 14.03
CA PRO A 46 -9.07 -21.15 12.58
C PRO A 46 -10.22 -20.47 11.84
N GLN A 47 -11.41 -20.35 12.46
CA GLN A 47 -12.59 -19.74 11.83
C GLN A 47 -12.65 -18.22 11.95
N GLN A 48 -11.74 -17.61 12.73
CA GLN A 48 -11.77 -16.15 12.92
C GLN A 48 -11.09 -15.46 11.73
N PRO A 49 -11.82 -14.64 10.94
CA PRO A 49 -11.21 -14.05 9.75
C PRO A 49 -10.13 -13.02 10.09
N VAL A 50 -9.13 -12.91 9.22
CA VAL A 50 -8.01 -11.95 9.33
C VAL A 50 -8.07 -10.91 8.22
N ASN A 51 -7.60 -9.69 8.49
CA ASN A 51 -7.23 -8.73 7.45
C ASN A 51 -5.72 -8.76 7.28
N LEU A 52 -5.22 -8.86 6.05
CA LEU A 52 -3.79 -8.77 5.75
C LEU A 52 -3.46 -7.35 5.32
N LEU A 53 -2.74 -6.61 6.15
CA LEU A 53 -2.21 -5.28 5.85
C LEU A 53 -0.77 -5.43 5.35
N ILE A 54 -0.47 -4.86 4.20
CA ILE A 54 0.85 -4.96 3.56
C ILE A 54 1.50 -3.58 3.46
N ASP A 55 2.81 -3.56 3.69
CA ASP A 55 3.68 -2.41 3.53
C ASP A 55 5.03 -2.88 2.97
N LEU A 56 5.04 -3.09 1.65
CA LEU A 56 6.08 -3.81 0.91
C LEU A 56 6.74 -2.91 -0.15
N ILE A 57 8.01 -3.14 -0.45
CA ILE A 57 8.72 -2.39 -1.51
C ILE A 57 8.21 -2.76 -2.90
N GLU A 58 7.67 -3.96 -3.05
CA GLU A 58 7.12 -4.52 -4.28
C GLU A 58 5.75 -3.93 -4.66
N GLU A 59 5.18 -3.05 -3.84
CA GLU A 59 3.95 -2.31 -4.17
C GLU A 59 4.22 -1.26 -5.25
N GLU A 60 3.54 -1.41 -6.40
CA GLU A 60 3.60 -0.47 -7.51
C GLU A 60 2.29 0.29 -7.69
N PHE A 61 2.40 1.53 -8.19
CA PHE A 61 1.32 2.48 -8.38
C PHE A 61 1.45 3.15 -9.75
N ASN A 62 0.68 2.66 -10.72
CA ASN A 62 0.77 3.06 -12.12
C ASN A 62 -0.50 3.85 -12.53
N LEU A 63 -0.34 5.16 -12.75
CA LEU A 63 -1.41 6.03 -13.23
C LEU A 63 -1.51 5.96 -14.75
N GLU A 64 -2.73 5.76 -15.23
CA GLU A 64 -3.03 5.58 -16.64
C GLU A 64 -4.21 6.43 -17.10
N THR A 65 -4.17 6.82 -18.37
CA THR A 65 -5.33 7.34 -19.09
C THR A 65 -5.84 6.24 -20.00
N VAL A 66 -7.10 5.84 -19.84
CA VAL A 66 -7.75 4.83 -20.66
C VAL A 66 -8.91 5.45 -21.44
N PRO A 67 -9.17 4.99 -22.69
CA PRO A 67 -10.23 5.55 -23.53
C PRO A 67 -11.59 5.58 -22.83
N HIS A 68 -12.41 6.58 -23.17
CA HIS A 68 -13.80 6.56 -22.73
C HIS A 68 -14.55 5.32 -23.28
N ALA A 69 -14.99 4.45 -22.38
CA ALA A 69 -15.80 3.27 -22.68
C ALA A 69 -16.85 3.03 -21.59
N ARG A 70 -17.77 2.07 -21.81
CA ARG A 70 -18.81 1.69 -20.83
C ARG A 70 -18.97 0.17 -20.78
N GLY A 71 -19.65 -0.32 -19.74
CA GLY A 71 -20.11 -1.71 -19.66
C GLY A 71 -18.99 -2.75 -19.78
N LYS A 72 -19.12 -3.66 -20.74
CA LYS A 72 -18.15 -4.76 -20.97
C LYS A 72 -16.83 -4.25 -21.56
N ASP A 73 -16.87 -3.26 -22.44
CA ASP A 73 -15.66 -2.71 -23.08
C ASP A 73 -14.76 -2.02 -22.07
N LEU A 74 -15.35 -1.22 -21.16
CA LEU A 74 -14.58 -0.60 -20.09
C LEU A 74 -13.90 -1.66 -19.21
N ARG A 75 -14.62 -2.72 -18.83
CA ARG A 75 -14.04 -3.81 -18.04
C ARG A 75 -12.86 -4.48 -18.77
N ALA A 76 -13.02 -4.80 -20.05
CA ALA A 76 -11.95 -5.39 -20.85
C ALA A 76 -10.71 -4.48 -20.96
N ILE A 77 -10.90 -3.17 -21.07
CA ILE A 77 -9.81 -2.19 -21.06
C ILE A 77 -9.11 -2.17 -19.70
N LEU A 78 -9.87 -2.11 -18.60
CA LEU A 78 -9.31 -2.09 -17.24
C LEU A 78 -8.54 -3.37 -16.91
N ASP A 79 -9.07 -4.54 -17.28
CA ASP A 79 -8.42 -5.84 -17.08
C ASP A 79 -7.12 -5.94 -17.90
N ARG A 80 -7.13 -5.44 -19.15
CA ARG A 80 -5.92 -5.38 -19.98
C ARG A 80 -4.88 -4.44 -19.38
N THR A 81 -5.30 -3.27 -18.87
CA THR A 81 -4.41 -2.34 -18.18
C THR A 81 -3.78 -2.96 -16.94
N LEU A 82 -4.56 -3.70 -16.12
CA LEU A 82 -4.03 -4.42 -14.98
C LEU A 82 -3.02 -5.48 -15.40
N LYS A 83 -3.38 -6.36 -16.34
CA LYS A 83 -2.49 -7.43 -16.83
C LYS A 83 -1.21 -6.91 -17.46
N ARG A 84 -1.21 -5.68 -18.00
CA ARG A 84 -0.01 -5.03 -18.53
C ARG A 84 1.04 -4.79 -17.45
N TYR A 85 0.61 -4.36 -16.27
CA TYR A 85 1.49 -4.08 -15.12
C TYR A 85 1.73 -5.32 -14.24
N PHE A 86 0.69 -6.11 -14.01
CA PHE A 86 0.66 -7.19 -13.04
C PHE A 86 0.32 -8.50 -13.74
N ARG A 87 1.22 -9.01 -14.59
CA ARG A 87 0.98 -10.20 -15.43
C ARG A 87 0.67 -11.47 -14.64
N THR A 88 1.37 -11.66 -13.52
CA THR A 88 1.34 -12.88 -12.72
C THR A 88 0.83 -12.66 -11.29
N SER A 89 0.49 -11.41 -10.94
CA SER A 89 0.10 -11.06 -9.58
C SER A 89 -1.41 -11.02 -9.43
N GLU A 90 -1.91 -11.83 -8.51
CA GLU A 90 -3.33 -11.83 -8.09
C GLU A 90 -3.63 -10.74 -7.06
N LEU A 91 -2.59 -10.12 -6.49
CA LEU A 91 -2.69 -9.05 -5.50
C LEU A 91 -2.59 -7.70 -6.20
N CYS A 92 -3.54 -7.42 -7.09
CA CYS A 92 -3.66 -6.16 -7.82
C CYS A 92 -5.09 -5.63 -7.85
N ARG A 93 -5.22 -4.32 -8.08
CA ARG A 93 -6.50 -3.61 -8.20
C ARG A 93 -6.37 -2.42 -9.14
N ILE A 94 -7.47 -2.06 -9.79
CA ILE A 94 -7.58 -0.83 -10.57
C ILE A 94 -8.65 0.06 -9.96
N ALA A 95 -8.32 1.33 -9.78
CA ALA A 95 -9.20 2.30 -9.16
C ALA A 95 -9.38 3.53 -10.06
N PRO A 96 -10.60 4.07 -10.20
CA PRO A 96 -10.80 5.33 -10.90
C PRO A 96 -10.11 6.48 -10.16
N GLN A 97 -9.55 7.42 -10.92
CA GLN A 97 -8.80 8.59 -10.45
C GLN A 97 -9.34 9.90 -11.05
N GLY A 98 -10.55 9.84 -11.63
CA GLY A 98 -11.21 10.94 -12.31
C GLY A 98 -11.20 10.79 -13.83
N ARG A 99 -11.41 11.90 -14.53
CA ARG A 99 -11.51 11.96 -16.00
C ARG A 99 -10.82 13.21 -16.52
N GLU A 100 -10.38 13.17 -17.77
CA GLU A 100 -9.93 14.37 -18.45
C GLU A 100 -11.10 15.34 -18.65
N LYS A 101 -10.84 16.63 -18.42
CA LYS A 101 -11.88 17.68 -18.50
C LYS A 101 -12.16 18.09 -19.95
N PHE A 102 -11.17 17.96 -20.83
CA PHE A 102 -11.22 18.39 -22.23
C PHE A 102 -10.94 17.22 -23.16
N GLY A 103 -11.24 17.37 -24.46
CA GLY A 103 -11.01 16.32 -25.45
C GLY A 103 -11.97 15.13 -25.29
N ARG A 104 -11.46 13.90 -25.48
CA ARG A 104 -12.25 12.65 -25.48
C ARG A 104 -12.81 12.26 -24.11
N LYS A 105 -12.48 13.00 -23.05
CA LYS A 105 -12.90 12.77 -21.66
C LYS A 105 -12.56 11.35 -21.17
N ASP A 106 -11.35 10.93 -21.52
CA ASP A 106 -10.79 9.64 -21.15
C ASP A 106 -10.70 9.51 -19.62
N PHE A 107 -10.75 8.26 -19.15
CA PHE A 107 -10.71 7.97 -17.72
C PHE A 107 -9.28 7.95 -17.22
N LYS A 108 -9.05 8.57 -16.07
CA LYS A 108 -7.82 8.37 -15.31
C LYS A 108 -8.03 7.23 -14.34
N VAL A 109 -7.09 6.30 -14.28
CA VAL A 109 -7.15 5.14 -13.40
C VAL A 109 -5.79 4.90 -12.75
N LEU A 110 -5.79 4.29 -11.58
CA LEU A 110 -4.61 3.83 -10.87
C LEU A 110 -4.63 2.31 -10.85
N ALA A 111 -3.73 1.69 -11.61
CA ALA A 111 -3.40 0.28 -11.46
C ALA A 111 -2.39 0.16 -10.32
N SER A 112 -2.73 -0.59 -9.27
CA SER A 112 -1.88 -0.78 -8.10
C SER A 112 -1.85 -2.23 -7.67
N GLY A 113 -0.74 -2.71 -7.16
CA GLY A 113 -0.59 -4.11 -6.78
C GLY A 113 0.86 -4.47 -6.47
N LEU A 114 1.08 -5.75 -6.17
CA LEU A 114 2.43 -6.27 -5.95
C LEU A 114 3.03 -6.75 -7.27
N ALA A 115 4.15 -6.18 -7.67
CA ALA A 115 4.90 -6.65 -8.85
C ALA A 115 5.53 -8.03 -8.62
N ASN A 116 5.87 -8.33 -7.37
CA ASN A 116 6.39 -9.63 -6.94
C ASN A 116 5.76 -10.02 -5.59
N THR A 117 5.21 -11.24 -5.50
CA THR A 117 4.55 -11.76 -4.30
C THR A 117 5.40 -12.77 -3.53
N THR A 118 6.66 -12.98 -3.92
CA THR A 118 7.56 -13.99 -3.32
C THR A 118 7.67 -13.83 -1.81
N ILE A 119 7.76 -12.60 -1.31
CA ILE A 119 7.88 -12.31 0.13
C ILE A 119 6.66 -12.77 0.93
N LEU A 120 5.47 -12.79 0.31
CA LEU A 120 4.22 -13.24 0.93
C LEU A 120 3.94 -14.72 0.71
N LYS A 121 4.61 -15.37 -0.26
CA LYS A 121 4.25 -16.73 -0.70
C LYS A 121 4.17 -17.74 0.45
N LYS A 122 5.18 -17.78 1.33
CA LYS A 122 5.19 -18.69 2.50
C LYS A 122 4.11 -18.32 3.52
N TRP A 123 3.93 -17.03 3.79
CA TRP A 123 2.90 -16.56 4.73
C TRP A 123 1.49 -16.92 4.26
N LEU A 124 1.19 -16.70 2.97
CA LEU A 124 -0.10 -17.03 2.36
C LEU A 124 -0.35 -18.54 2.35
N ALA A 125 0.65 -19.35 2.03
CA ALA A 125 0.53 -20.81 2.09
C ALA A 125 0.21 -21.32 3.51
N ILE A 126 0.77 -20.70 4.55
CA ILE A 126 0.45 -21.05 5.95
C ILE A 126 -0.99 -20.63 6.30
N ILE A 127 -1.44 -19.45 5.88
CA ILE A 127 -2.83 -18.98 6.08
C ILE A 127 -3.81 -19.95 5.41
N GLU A 128 -3.52 -20.35 4.18
CA GLU A 128 -4.32 -21.30 3.40
C GLU A 128 -4.35 -22.69 4.06
N SER A 129 -3.19 -23.25 4.42
CA SER A 129 -3.08 -24.54 5.13
C SER A 129 -3.82 -24.54 6.47
N ALA A 130 -3.77 -23.43 7.20
CA ALA A 130 -4.53 -23.25 8.44
C ALA A 130 -6.03 -23.00 8.22
N ARG A 131 -6.49 -22.96 6.95
CA ARG A 131 -7.87 -22.66 6.54
C ARG A 131 -8.43 -21.38 7.16
N THR A 132 -7.56 -20.39 7.39
CA THR A 132 -7.96 -19.14 8.03
C THR A 132 -8.60 -18.21 6.99
N PRO A 133 -9.86 -17.77 7.18
CA PRO A 133 -10.50 -16.86 6.22
C PRO A 133 -9.78 -15.51 6.15
N VAL A 134 -9.43 -15.06 4.93
CA VAL A 134 -8.88 -13.72 4.69
C VAL A 134 -9.98 -12.80 4.19
N LYS A 135 -10.32 -11.76 4.96
CA LYS A 135 -11.34 -10.77 4.57
C LYS A 135 -10.88 -9.90 3.41
N GLY A 136 -9.58 -9.65 3.32
CA GLY A 136 -8.98 -8.86 2.26
C GLY A 136 -7.51 -8.58 2.52
N VAL A 137 -6.81 -8.23 1.44
CA VAL A 137 -5.44 -7.72 1.46
C VAL A 137 -5.49 -6.21 1.25
N LEU A 138 -4.96 -5.46 2.20
CA LEU A 138 -5.02 -4.02 2.29
C LEU A 138 -3.62 -3.46 2.13
N SER A 139 -3.41 -2.60 1.14
CA SER A 139 -2.19 -1.82 1.01
C SER A 139 -2.24 -0.64 1.99
N LEU A 140 -1.20 -0.49 2.82
CA LEU A 140 -1.10 0.59 3.80
C LEU A 140 -1.25 2.00 3.18
N PRO A 141 -0.61 2.35 2.05
CA PRO A 141 -0.72 3.68 1.46
C PRO A 141 -2.08 3.91 0.81
N ILE A 142 -2.77 2.84 0.38
CA ILE A 142 -4.18 2.97 -0.05
C ILE A 142 -5.09 3.22 1.16
N LEU A 143 -4.84 2.54 2.29
CA LEU A 143 -5.56 2.80 3.54
C LEU A 143 -5.34 4.25 4.02
N GLY A 144 -4.21 4.86 3.68
CA GLY A 144 -3.90 6.25 3.96
C GLY A 144 -4.93 7.25 3.43
N GLU A 145 -5.67 6.94 2.35
CA GLU A 145 -6.78 7.78 1.87
C GLU A 145 -7.85 7.99 2.96
N LYS A 146 -8.06 6.98 3.83
CA LYS A 146 -8.97 7.06 4.99
C LYS A 146 -8.31 7.61 6.24
N LEU A 147 -6.97 7.52 6.34
CA LEU A 147 -6.22 8.04 7.47
C LEU A 147 -6.14 9.56 7.45
N LEU A 148 -5.98 10.18 6.26
CA LEU A 148 -5.81 11.64 6.14
C LEU A 148 -6.94 12.42 6.83
N PRO A 149 -8.25 12.13 6.60
CA PRO A 149 -9.31 12.81 7.33
C PRO A 149 -9.30 12.52 8.84
N ALA A 150 -8.90 11.31 9.25
CA ALA A 150 -8.86 10.91 10.66
C ALA A 150 -7.81 11.70 11.46
N ILE A 151 -6.71 12.10 10.82
CA ILE A 151 -5.69 13.00 11.38
C ILE A 151 -5.97 14.48 11.09
N LYS A 152 -7.20 14.81 10.68
CA LYS A 152 -7.67 16.17 10.33
C LYS A 152 -6.84 16.84 9.24
N GLN A 153 -6.27 16.04 8.34
CA GLN A 153 -5.54 16.55 7.20
C GLN A 153 -6.44 16.65 5.97
N HIS A 154 -6.72 17.90 5.57
CA HIS A 154 -7.64 18.24 4.47
C HIS A 154 -6.97 19.01 3.32
N LYS A 155 -5.64 19.13 3.32
CA LYS A 155 -4.95 19.78 2.19
C LYS A 155 -5.10 18.95 0.92
N ASN A 156 -5.22 19.64 -0.21
CA ASN A 156 -5.38 18.99 -1.51
C ASN A 156 -4.18 18.10 -1.86
N ARG A 157 -2.96 18.51 -1.54
CA ARG A 157 -1.74 17.79 -1.93
C ARG A 157 -0.90 17.47 -0.73
N VAL A 158 -0.83 16.19 -0.40
CA VAL A 158 -0.17 15.69 0.80
C VAL A 158 0.87 14.68 0.40
N LEU A 159 2.10 14.88 0.85
CA LEU A 159 3.13 13.84 0.87
C LEU A 159 3.23 13.33 2.30
N MET A 160 2.67 12.15 2.54
CA MET A 160 2.75 11.48 3.84
C MET A 160 4.04 10.66 3.90
N ILE A 161 4.80 10.87 4.94
CA ILE A 161 6.04 10.20 5.27
C ILE A 161 5.77 9.34 6.49
N SER A 162 6.03 8.04 6.39
CA SER A 162 5.82 7.12 7.52
C SER A 162 6.90 6.07 7.60
N GLN A 163 7.20 5.61 8.81
CA GLN A 163 8.19 4.57 9.07
C GLN A 163 7.51 3.42 9.81
N GLN A 164 7.54 2.23 9.22
CA GLN A 164 6.94 1.01 9.77
C GLN A 164 7.97 -0.07 10.09
N ALA A 165 9.12 -0.04 9.42
CA ALA A 165 10.30 -0.81 9.77
C ALA A 165 11.52 0.12 9.93
N PRO A 166 12.51 -0.24 10.77
CA PRO A 166 13.62 0.64 11.10
C PRO A 166 14.39 1.17 9.89
N SER A 167 14.51 0.35 8.84
CA SER A 167 15.32 0.66 7.66
C SER A 167 14.53 1.12 6.44
N THR A 168 13.26 1.52 6.61
CA THR A 168 12.36 1.85 5.50
C THR A 168 11.55 3.10 5.77
N LEU A 169 11.48 3.99 4.79
CA LEU A 169 10.62 5.17 4.82
C LEU A 169 9.62 5.09 3.67
N ARG A 170 8.33 5.01 4.01
CA ARG A 170 7.25 5.08 3.04
C ARG A 170 6.92 6.54 2.75
N GLN A 171 6.83 6.85 1.47
CA GLN A 171 6.47 8.18 0.98
C GLN A 171 5.28 8.03 0.04
N SER A 172 4.11 8.52 0.48
CA SER A 172 2.85 8.34 -0.23
C SER A 172 2.27 9.70 -0.57
N PHE A 173 2.09 9.95 -1.87
CA PHE A 173 1.54 11.20 -2.38
C PHE A 173 0.06 11.06 -2.68
N TYR A 174 -0.74 11.94 -2.07
CA TYR A 174 -2.17 12.06 -2.24
C TYR A 174 -2.51 13.39 -2.89
N ASP A 175 -3.40 13.35 -3.87
CA ASP A 175 -3.98 14.53 -4.51
C ASP A 175 -5.51 14.44 -4.44
N ASN A 176 -6.11 15.42 -3.76
CA ASN A 176 -7.49 15.51 -3.34
C ASN A 176 -7.95 14.26 -2.57
N GLY A 177 -7.14 13.81 -1.60
CA GLY A 177 -7.43 12.65 -0.77
C GLY A 177 -7.24 11.29 -1.44
N HIS A 178 -6.87 11.26 -2.72
CA HIS A 178 -6.64 10.02 -3.46
C HIS A 178 -5.16 9.75 -3.67
N ILE A 179 -4.72 8.52 -3.44
CA ILE A 179 -3.34 8.13 -3.69
C ILE A 179 -3.02 8.22 -5.19
N LYS A 180 -1.88 8.82 -5.50
CA LYS A 180 -1.34 8.93 -6.86
C LYS A 180 -0.06 8.13 -7.05
N MET A 181 0.73 8.03 -5.98
CA MET A 181 2.02 7.35 -5.97
C MET A 181 2.34 6.96 -4.53
N SER A 182 2.99 5.82 -4.33
CA SER A 182 3.71 5.53 -3.11
C SER A 182 5.00 4.80 -3.45
N ARG A 183 6.03 5.02 -2.63
CA ARG A 183 7.29 4.26 -2.69
C ARG A 183 7.79 3.95 -1.30
N LEU A 184 8.49 2.84 -1.17
CA LEU A 184 9.26 2.50 0.02
C LEU A 184 10.74 2.76 -0.28
N ALA A 185 11.36 3.69 0.44
CA ALA A 185 12.77 4.00 0.31
C ALA A 185 13.55 3.30 1.43
N HIS A 186 14.67 2.66 1.10
CA HIS A 186 15.55 2.07 2.09
C HIS A 186 16.49 3.13 2.67
N HIS A 187 16.35 3.38 3.97
CA HIS A 187 17.23 4.25 4.72
C HIS A 187 17.59 3.58 6.02
N LYS A 188 18.88 3.38 6.30
CA LYS A 188 19.32 3.03 7.65
C LYS A 188 19.24 4.30 8.49
N LEU A 189 18.10 4.53 9.11
CA LEU A 189 17.92 5.62 10.06
C LEU A 189 18.62 5.22 11.36
N THR A 190 19.71 5.91 11.70
CA THR A 190 20.59 5.58 12.82
C THR A 190 20.46 6.56 13.98
N GLY A 191 19.60 7.58 13.85
CA GLY A 191 19.45 8.69 14.79
C GLY A 191 20.39 9.86 14.54
N VAL A 192 21.43 9.70 13.70
CA VAL A 192 22.38 10.76 13.34
C VAL A 192 22.12 11.19 11.89
N ASP A 193 21.91 12.49 11.66
CA ASP A 193 21.61 13.09 10.34
C ASP A 193 20.34 12.61 9.61
N ASP A 194 19.50 11.82 10.28
CA ASP A 194 18.24 11.30 9.73
C ASP A 194 17.35 12.41 9.15
N ALA A 195 17.28 13.57 9.81
CA ALA A 195 16.50 14.71 9.33
C ALA A 195 16.98 15.25 7.97
N ALA A 196 18.31 15.34 7.76
CA ALA A 196 18.89 15.81 6.51
C ALA A 196 18.66 14.80 5.39
N LEU A 197 18.77 13.51 5.70
CA LEU A 197 18.48 12.43 4.77
C LEU A 197 17.00 12.41 4.36
N ILE A 198 16.07 12.47 5.33
CA ILE A 198 14.63 12.53 5.08
C ILE A 198 14.28 13.77 4.24
N SER A 199 14.86 14.93 4.57
CA SER A 199 14.65 16.19 3.83
C SER A 199 15.09 16.09 2.38
N ARG A 200 16.28 15.51 2.13
CA ARG A 200 16.77 15.26 0.76
C ARG A 200 15.82 14.34 0.00
N ASP A 201 15.30 13.32 0.66
CA ASP A 201 14.41 12.34 0.07
C ASP A 201 13.04 12.94 -0.29
N ILE A 202 12.47 13.78 0.58
CA ILE A 202 11.28 14.57 0.32
C ILE A 202 11.49 15.46 -0.93
N ILE A 203 12.60 16.18 -1.01
CA ILE A 203 12.92 17.06 -2.15
C ILE A 203 12.99 16.25 -3.44
N ASN A 204 13.66 15.09 -3.41
CA ASN A 204 13.77 14.20 -4.57
C ASN A 204 12.41 13.65 -5.00
N THR A 205 11.56 13.27 -4.05
CA THR A 205 10.18 12.83 -4.33
C THR A 205 9.36 13.96 -4.95
N ILE A 206 9.43 15.19 -4.45
CA ILE A 206 8.71 16.34 -5.05
C ILE A 206 9.21 16.61 -6.47
N ARG A 207 10.53 16.53 -6.72
CA ARG A 207 11.09 16.66 -8.09
C ARG A 207 10.58 15.56 -9.01
N TYR A 208 10.52 14.32 -8.53
CA TYR A 208 9.98 13.18 -9.28
C TYR A 208 8.48 13.36 -9.60
N LEU A 209 7.67 13.79 -8.63
CA LEU A 209 6.25 14.05 -8.84
C LEU A 209 6.03 15.13 -9.92
N ARG A 210 6.89 16.15 -9.96
CA ARG A 210 6.88 17.18 -11.03
C ARG A 210 7.30 16.60 -12.39
N SER A 211 8.34 15.77 -12.45
CA SER A 211 8.77 15.16 -13.71
C SER A 211 7.70 14.21 -14.29
N LYS A 212 6.96 13.52 -13.42
CA LYS A 212 5.80 12.70 -13.79
C LYS A 212 4.51 13.49 -14.07
N ARG A 213 4.56 14.84 -14.03
CA ARG A 213 3.41 15.73 -14.23
C ARG A 213 2.24 15.47 -13.25
N LEU A 214 2.53 14.88 -12.09
CA LEU A 214 1.59 14.73 -10.98
C LEU A 214 1.48 16.02 -10.15
N LEU A 215 2.49 16.87 -10.23
CA LEU A 215 2.53 18.21 -9.66
C LEU A 215 2.92 19.22 -10.74
N LYS A 216 2.22 20.36 -10.79
CA LYS A 216 2.65 21.51 -11.59
C LYS A 216 3.76 22.27 -10.85
N ARG A 217 4.50 23.10 -11.60
CA ARG A 217 5.67 23.83 -11.09
C ARG A 217 5.37 24.68 -9.84
N ASN A 218 4.20 25.32 -9.79
CA ASN A 218 3.82 26.28 -8.75
C ASN A 218 2.88 25.69 -7.69
N GLU A 219 2.66 24.37 -7.71
CA GLU A 219 1.79 23.72 -6.73
C GLU A 219 2.58 23.35 -5.47
N THR A 220 2.04 23.73 -4.32
CA THR A 220 2.59 23.40 -3.00
C THR A 220 2.19 21.98 -2.60
N VAL A 221 3.14 21.27 -2.02
CA VAL A 221 2.92 19.96 -1.37
C VAL A 221 3.08 20.16 0.12
N HIS A 222 2.11 19.67 0.89
CA HIS A 222 2.23 19.67 2.34
C HIS A 222 2.77 18.32 2.80
N VAL A 223 3.85 18.33 3.57
CA VAL A 223 4.53 17.13 4.06
C VAL A 223 4.04 16.83 5.48
N TYR A 224 3.73 15.56 5.75
CA TYR A 224 3.24 15.06 7.05
C TYR A 224 3.98 13.80 7.44
#